data_AF-A0A2N5Z4B3-F1
#
_entry.id   AF-A0A2N5Z4B3-F1
#
_cell.length_a   1.000
_cell.length_b   1.000
_cell.length_c   1.000
_cell.angle_alpha   90.00
_cell.angle_beta   90.00
_cell.angle_gamma   90.00
#
_symmetry.space_group_name_H-M   'P 1'
#
loop_
_entity.id
_entity.type
_entity.pdbx_description
1 polymer ?
#
loop_
_entity_poly.entity_id
_entity_poly.type
_entity_poly.pdbx_seq_one_letter_code
_entity_poly.pdbx_strand_id
1 'polypeptide(L)'
;MYKTFYAGQNYRIYICGSDALPDIEFQVLDVNRNVLYDNRKNDYSRLWDFKLESSQQLIISLRVKNSEGETDELISGCVAIMFGIKENKE
;
A
#
# COMPACT_ATOMS: atom_id res chain seq x y z
N MET A 1 4.68 -7.07 3.98
CA MET A 1 4.86 -8.08 2.91
C MET A 1 6.12 -7.75 2.12
N TYR A 2 6.95 -8.74 1.79
CA TYR A 2 8.10 -8.55 0.89
C TYR A 2 7.70 -8.90 -0.54
N LYS A 3 8.06 -8.06 -1.51
CA LYS A 3 7.81 -8.32 -2.93
C LYS A 3 8.97 -7.81 -3.78
N THR A 4 9.42 -8.64 -4.71
CA THR A 4 10.42 -8.25 -5.72
C THR A 4 9.73 -7.55 -6.89
N PHE A 5 10.29 -6.41 -7.29
CA PHE A 5 9.87 -5.63 -8.44
C PHE A 5 11.07 -5.44 -9.38
N TYR A 6 10.84 -5.58 -10.68
CA TYR A 6 11.89 -5.54 -11.70
C TYR A 6 11.98 -4.18 -12.38
N ALA A 7 13.20 -3.74 -12.68
CA ALA A 7 13.46 -2.48 -13.36
C ALA A 7 12.72 -2.36 -14.69
N GLY A 8 12.46 -1.11 -15.11
CA GLY A 8 11.90 -0.82 -16.43
C GLY A 8 10.37 -1.00 -16.55
N GLN A 9 9.72 -1.66 -15.60
CA GLN A 9 8.28 -1.88 -15.59
C GLN A 9 7.54 -0.79 -14.80
N ASN A 10 6.38 -0.37 -15.32
CA ASN A 10 5.44 0.45 -14.56
C ASN A 10 4.59 -0.47 -13.67
N TYR A 11 4.67 -0.29 -12.36
CA TYR A 11 3.86 -1.03 -11.41
C TYR A 11 2.76 -0.16 -10.82
N ARG A 12 1.69 -0.83 -10.40
CA ARG A 12 0.65 -0.28 -9.56
C ARG A 12 0.51 -1.14 -8.32
N ILE A 13 0.43 -0.51 -7.16
CA ILE A 13 -0.11 -1.10 -5.94
C ILE A 13 -1.50 -0.51 -5.70
N TYR A 14 -2.45 -1.35 -5.33
CA TYR A 14 -3.78 -0.96 -4.91
C TYR A 14 -4.18 -1.71 -3.64
N ILE A 15 -4.62 -0.96 -2.63
CA ILE A 15 -5.08 -1.50 -1.36
C ILE A 15 -6.60 -1.54 -1.38
N CYS A 16 -7.17 -2.74 -1.24
CA CYS A 16 -8.61 -2.91 -1.06
C CYS A 16 -8.86 -3.28 0.40
N GLY A 17 -9.79 -2.60 1.05
CA GLY A 17 -10.25 -2.93 2.39
C GLY A 17 -11.77 -2.92 2.40
N SER A 18 -12.36 -3.74 3.27
CA SER A 18 -13.81 -3.69 3.52
C SER A 18 -14.25 -2.29 3.99
N ASP A 19 -15.44 -1.87 3.58
CA ASP A 19 -15.97 -0.52 3.84
C ASP A 19 -16.10 -0.16 5.32
N ALA A 20 -16.20 -1.17 6.19
CA ALA A 20 -16.22 -0.99 7.64
C ALA A 20 -14.88 -0.51 8.22
N LEU A 21 -13.76 -0.72 7.53
CA LEU A 21 -12.44 -0.34 8.03
C LEU A 21 -12.23 1.17 7.87
N PRO A 22 -11.64 1.83 8.88
CA PRO A 22 -11.19 3.21 8.74
C PRO A 22 -10.04 3.32 7.74
N ASP A 23 -9.52 4.54 7.57
CA ASP A 23 -8.41 4.79 6.66
C ASP A 23 -7.23 3.84 6.91
N ILE A 24 -6.78 3.22 5.81
CA ILE A 24 -5.67 2.28 5.82
C ILE A 24 -4.40 3.07 5.49
N GLU A 25 -3.49 3.14 6.45
CA GLU A 25 -2.13 3.63 6.22
C GLU A 25 -1.36 2.55 5.47
N PHE A 26 -0.78 2.91 4.33
CA PHE A 26 0.14 2.05 3.63
C PHE A 26 1.43 2.78 3.26
N GLN A 27 2.53 2.09 3.50
CA GLN A 27 3.86 2.54 3.17
C GLN A 27 4.56 1.51 2.30
N VAL A 28 5.40 2.02 1.40
CA VAL A 28 6.36 1.18 0.66
C VAL A 28 7.75 1.59 1.10
N LEU A 29 8.54 0.61 1.52
CA LEU A 29 9.90 0.80 1.99
C LEU A 29 10.89 -0.01 1.16
N ASP A 30 12.14 0.42 1.14
CA ASP A 30 13.25 -0.42 0.68
C ASP A 30 13.60 -1.51 1.72
N VAL A 31 14.56 -2.37 1.40
CA VAL A 31 15.05 -3.42 2.31
C VAL A 31 15.71 -2.87 3.59
N ASN A 32 16.20 -1.63 3.56
CA ASN A 32 16.79 -0.93 4.70
C ASN A 32 15.73 -0.20 5.55
N ARG A 33 14.45 -0.33 5.20
CA ARG A 33 13.30 0.33 5.84
C ARG A 33 13.28 1.85 5.66
N ASN A 34 13.93 2.37 4.61
CA ASN A 34 13.71 3.75 4.19
C ASN A 34 12.33 3.85 3.51
N VAL A 35 11.55 4.85 3.90
CA VAL A 35 10.20 5.08 3.34
C VAL A 35 10.32 5.68 1.95
N LEU A 36 9.90 4.92 0.92
CA LEU A 36 9.83 5.36 -0.46
C LEU A 36 8.48 6.01 -0.79
N TYR A 37 7.41 5.53 -0.15
CA TYR A 37 6.07 6.08 -0.28
C TYR A 37 5.28 5.95 1.02
N ASP A 38 4.43 6.94 1.29
CA ASP A 38 3.55 7.01 2.46
C ASP A 38 2.24 7.68 2.06
N ASN A 39 1.14 6.91 2.02
CA ASN A 39 -0.15 7.42 1.55
C ASN A 39 -0.77 8.48 2.45
N ARG A 40 -0.33 8.61 3.71
CA ARG A 40 -0.80 9.66 4.63
C ARG A 40 -0.44 11.06 4.14
N LYS A 41 0.58 11.16 3.29
CA LYS A 41 1.00 12.40 2.62
C LYS A 41 0.22 12.67 1.33
N ASN A 42 -0.74 11.81 0.98
CA ASN A 42 -1.50 11.82 -0.27
C ASN A 42 -2.97 11.44 -0.01
N ASP A 43 -3.57 12.08 1.00
CA ASP A 43 -4.97 11.95 1.40
C ASP A 43 -5.44 10.49 1.55
N TYR A 44 -4.58 9.64 2.13
CA TYR A 44 -4.85 8.22 2.31
C TYR A 44 -5.24 7.48 1.01
N SER A 45 -4.79 8.00 -0.15
CA SER A 45 -4.98 7.35 -1.45
C SER A 45 -4.61 5.87 -1.35
N ARG A 46 -5.49 5.00 -1.85
CA ARG A 46 -5.32 3.54 -1.84
C ARG A 46 -4.49 3.03 -3.02
N LEU A 47 -4.07 3.93 -3.91
CA LEU A 47 -3.38 3.61 -5.16
C LEU A 47 -2.01 4.29 -5.19
N TRP A 48 -0.99 3.55 -5.62
CA TRP A 48 0.31 4.12 -5.94
C TRP A 48 0.89 3.51 -7.21
N ASP A 49 1.20 4.37 -8.17
CA ASP A 49 1.88 4.02 -9.42
C ASP A 49 3.35 4.40 -9.31
N PHE A 50 4.24 3.49 -9.70
CA PHE A 50 5.69 3.72 -9.62
C PHE A 50 6.46 2.94 -10.67
N LYS A 51 7.68 3.38 -10.92
CA LYS A 51 8.68 2.71 -11.76
C LYS A 51 9.99 2.67 -10.98
N LEU A 52 10.73 1.57 -11.12
CA LEU A 52 12.02 1.41 -10.47
C LEU A 52 13.15 1.47 -11.49
N GLU A 53 14.21 2.18 -11.14
CA GLU A 53 15.46 2.25 -11.91
C GLU A 53 16.24 0.94 -11.86
N SER A 54 16.16 0.22 -10.73
CA SER A 54 16.82 -1.07 -10.52
C SER A 54 15.88 -2.11 -9.91
N SER A 55 16.07 -3.37 -10.30
CA SER A 55 15.35 -4.51 -9.75
C SER A 55 15.70 -4.67 -8.28
N GLN A 56 14.69 -4.67 -7.41
CA GLN A 56 14.90 -4.70 -5.97
C GLN A 56 13.70 -5.31 -5.24
N GLN A 57 13.93 -5.72 -4.00
CA GLN A 57 12.87 -6.13 -3.11
C GLN A 57 12.35 -4.91 -2.33
N LEU A 58 11.04 -4.75 -2.28
CA LEU A 58 10.37 -3.74 -1.49
C LEU A 58 9.56 -4.38 -0.37
N ILE A 59 9.31 -3.59 0.66
CA ILE A 59 8.47 -3.94 1.81
C ILE A 59 7.19 -3.13 1.72
N ILE A 60 6.06 -3.79 1.57
CA ILE A 60 4.73 -3.17 1.66
C ILE A 60 4.24 -3.33 3.10
N SER A 61 4.06 -2.21 3.79
CA SER A 61 3.58 -2.14 5.17
C SER A 61 2.17 -1.57 5.21
N LEU A 62 1.30 -2.18 6.01
CA LEU A 62 -0.08 -1.72 6.22
C LEU A 62 -0.31 -1.51 7.71
N ARG A 63 -1.06 -0.46 8.04
CA ARG A 63 -1.59 -0.21 9.37
C ARG A 63 -3.02 0.31 9.23
N VAL A 64 -3.95 -0.35 9.87
CA VAL A 64 -5.32 0.15 10.01
C VAL A 64 -5.36 0.90 11.33
N LYS A 65 -5.85 2.15 11.34
CA LYS A 65 -6.05 2.87 12.60
C LYS A 65 -7.17 2.18 13.40
N ASN A 66 -7.04 2.16 14.72
CA ASN A 66 -8.18 1.82 15.56
C ASN A 66 -9.13 3.03 15.56
N SER A 67 -10.44 2.79 15.56
CA SER A 67 -11.42 3.86 15.79
C SER A 67 -11.18 4.46 17.18
N GLU A 68 -10.79 5.73 17.24
CA GLU A 68 -10.73 6.47 18.49
C GLU A 68 -12.15 6.82 18.93
N GLY A 69 -12.77 5.93 19.71
CA GLY A 69 -14.09 6.11 20.30
C GLY A 69 -14.39 4.99 21.29
N GLU A 70 -14.90 5.35 22.47
CA GLU A 70 -15.22 4.47 23.62
C GLU A 70 -16.41 3.52 23.37
N THR A 71 -16.58 3.03 22.14
CA THR A 71 -17.54 1.97 21.83
C THR A 71 -16.77 0.68 21.65
N ASP A 72 -17.04 -0.31 22.50
CA ASP A 72 -16.51 -1.69 22.48
C ASP A 72 -16.80 -2.48 21.18
N GLU A 73 -17.26 -1.82 20.12
CA GLU A 73 -17.50 -2.46 18.83
C GLU A 73 -16.16 -2.65 18.10
N LEU A 74 -15.65 -3.88 18.18
CA LEU A 74 -14.50 -4.34 17.41
C LEU A 74 -14.83 -4.26 15.90
N ILE A 75 -14.37 -3.19 15.26
CA ILE A 75 -14.41 -3.06 13.80
C ILE A 75 -13.44 -4.09 13.22
N SER A 76 -14.00 -5.10 12.54
CA SER A 76 -13.25 -6.18 11.89
C SER A 76 -13.47 -6.14 10.39
N GLY A 77 -12.45 -6.49 9.63
CA GLY A 77 -12.48 -6.42 8.17
C GLY A 77 -11.27 -7.07 7.52
N CYS A 78 -11.39 -7.37 6.22
CA CYS A 78 -10.30 -7.92 5.44
C CYS A 78 -9.62 -6.82 4.63
N VAL A 79 -8.30 -6.93 4.48
CA VAL A 79 -7.50 -6.08 3.60
C VAL A 79 -6.77 -6.96 2.59
N ALA A 80 -6.87 -6.59 1.32
CA ALA A 80 -6.17 -7.23 0.21
C ALA A 80 -5.16 -6.25 -0.41
N ILE A 81 -3.95 -6.74 -0.65
CA ILE A 81 -2.91 -6.02 -1.39
C ILE A 81 -2.91 -6.54 -2.81
N MET A 82 -3.25 -5.68 -3.77
CA MET A 82 -3.11 -5.96 -5.18
C MET A 82 -1.88 -5.23 -5.71
N PHE A 83 -1.06 -5.92 -6.49
CA PHE A 83 0.04 -5.31 -7.23
C PHE A 83 0.12 -5.94 -8.61
N GLY A 84 0.47 -5.13 -9.60
CA GLY A 84 0.53 -5.59 -10.99
C GLY A 84 1.30 -4.63 -11.87
N ILE A 85 1.54 -5.06 -13.11
CA ILE A 85 2.09 -4.20 -14.15
C ILE A 85 0.95 -3.30 -14.64
N LYS A 86 1.18 -2.00 -14.67
CA LYS A 86 0.28 -1.02 -15.26
C LYS A 86 0.60 -0.95 -16.75
N GLU A 87 -0.26 -1.52 -17.57
CA GLU A 87 -0.18 -1.33 -19.02
C GLU A 87 -0.52 0.12 -19.37
N ASN A 88 0.29 0.73 -20.22
CA ASN A 88 -0.13 1.92 -20.93
C ASN A 88 -0.97 1.42 -22.10
N LYS A 89 -2.28 1.68 -22.08
CA LYS A 89 -3.07 1.51 -23.30
C LYS A 89 -2.57 2.54 -24.30
N GLU A 90 -1.96 2.06 -25.39
CA GLU A 90 -1.77 2.83 -26.62
C GLU A 90 -3.12 3.16 -27.25
#